data_AF-A0A4V1V3Y7-F1
#
_entry.id   AF-A0A4V1V3Y7-F1
#
_cell.length_a   1.000
_cell.length_b   1.000
_cell.length_c   1.000
_cell.angle_alpha   90.00
_cell.angle_beta   90.00
_cell.angle_gamma   90.00
#
_symmetry.space_group_name_H-M   'P 1'
#
loop_
_entity.id
_entity.type
_entity.pdbx_description
1 polymer ?
#
loop_
_entity_poly.entity_id
_entity_poly.type
_entity_poly.pdbx_seq_one_letter_code
_entity_poly.pdbx_strand_id
1 'polypeptide(L)' 'MCHAHDAVRVDTGPRPLFDRRDRKQSKRLMGGIDALNGRIGRGTIAPAAAGIRQEWVTKFDMRSPRYTTRIGELPRVTA' A
#
# COMPACT_ATOMS: atom_id res chain seq x y z
N MET A 1 -22.22 -13.03 4.17
CA MET A 1 -21.64 -13.50 2.90
C MET A 1 -21.07 -12.27 2.21
N CYS A 2 -19.75 -12.07 2.25
CA CYS A 2 -19.12 -10.83 1.77
C CYS A 2 -19.13 -10.80 0.24
N HIS A 3 -19.82 -9.81 -0.35
CA HIS A 3 -19.76 -9.52 -1.77
C HIS A 3 -18.36 -9.02 -2.13
N ALA A 4 -17.64 -9.76 -2.97
CA ALA A 4 -16.42 -9.29 -3.58
C ALA A 4 -16.78 -8.14 -4.54
N HIS A 5 -16.34 -6.92 -4.22
CA HIS A 5 -16.33 -5.84 -5.20
C HIS A 5 -15.33 -6.21 -6.29
N ASP A 6 -15.83 -6.48 -7.50
CA ASP A 6 -15.03 -6.95 -8.63
C ASP A 6 -13.87 -5.99 -8.95
N ALA A 7 -12.66 -6.44 -8.64
CA ALA A 7 -11.44 -5.82 -9.15
C ALA A 7 -11.30 -6.19 -10.64
N VAL A 8 -11.64 -5.26 -11.52
CA VAL A 8 -11.43 -5.42 -12.97
C VAL A 8 -9.95 -5.20 -13.29
N ARG A 9 -9.40 -5.97 -14.24
CA ARG A 9 -8.03 -5.75 -14.70
C ARG A 9 -7.90 -4.36 -15.34
N VAL A 10 -6.76 -3.72 -15.12
CA VAL A 10 -6.47 -2.36 -15.62
C VAL A 10 -6.46 -2.29 -17.16
N ASP A 11 -6.40 -3.42 -17.86
CA ASP A 11 -6.35 -3.54 -19.32
C ASP A 11 -7.68 -3.94 -19.98
N THR A 12 -8.68 -4.40 -19.21
CA THR A 12 -9.93 -4.95 -19.75
C THR A 12 -11.04 -3.92 -20.02
N GLY A 13 -10.74 -2.60 -19.95
CA GLY A 13 -11.74 -1.54 -20.11
C GLY A 13 -11.37 -0.47 -21.16
N PRO A 14 -12.36 0.28 -21.68
CA PRO A 14 -12.10 1.45 -22.50
C PRO A 14 -11.22 2.46 -21.74
N ARG A 15 -10.37 3.23 -22.46
CA ARG A 15 -9.56 4.25 -21.79
C ARG A 15 -10.47 5.28 -21.10
N PRO A 16 -10.23 5.61 -19.83
CA PRO A 16 -11.03 6.61 -19.14
C PRO A 16 -10.81 8.00 -19.75
N LEU A 17 -11.86 8.82 -19.74
CA LEU A 17 -11.86 10.19 -20.29
C LEU A 17 -10.77 11.09 -19.66
N PHE A 18 -10.37 10.81 -18.41
CA PHE A 18 -9.36 11.55 -17.66
C PHE A 18 -8.00 10.83 -17.56
N ASP A 19 -7.70 9.91 -18.47
CA ASP A 19 -6.45 9.15 -18.52
C ASP A 19 -5.27 9.97 -19.07
N ARG A 20 -4.99 11.13 -18.47
CA ARG A 20 -3.89 12.03 -18.84
C ARG A 20 -2.53 11.55 -18.32
N ARG A 21 -2.50 10.55 -17.44
CA ARG A 21 -1.27 9.99 -16.86
C ARG A 21 -0.86 8.74 -17.62
N ASP A 22 0.40 8.69 -18.05
CA ASP A 22 0.98 7.46 -18.59
C ASP A 22 1.07 6.39 -17.49
N ARG A 23 0.18 5.39 -17.57
CA ARG A 23 0.13 4.27 -16.61
C ARG A 23 1.41 3.42 -16.62
N LYS A 24 2.07 3.26 -17.77
CA LYS A 24 3.31 2.46 -17.87
C LYS A 24 4.44 3.18 -17.16
N GLN A 25 4.57 4.49 -17.38
CA GLN A 25 5.56 5.32 -16.69
C GLN A 25 5.29 5.35 -15.18
N SER A 26 4.03 5.59 -14.80
CA SER A 26 3.61 5.60 -13.39
C SER A 26 3.92 4.29 -12.68
N LYS A 27 3.66 3.14 -13.32
CA LYS A 27 3.97 1.81 -12.76
C LYS A 27 5.46 1.63 -12.49
N ARG A 28 6.33 2.05 -13.41
CA ARG A 28 7.80 1.96 -13.24
C ARG A 28 8.27 2.88 -12.11
N LEU A 29 7.77 4.12 -12.08
CA LEU A 29 8.09 5.08 -11.03
C LEU A 29 7.68 4.57 -9.65
N MET A 30 6.44 4.12 -9.49
CA MET A 30 5.94 3.58 -8.23
C MET A 30 6.73 2.35 -7.78
N GLY A 31 7.11 1.46 -8.71
CA GLY A 31 7.98 0.32 -8.39
C GLY A 31 9.35 0.75 -7.85
N GLY A 32 9.94 1.81 -8.39
CA GLY A 32 11.20 2.37 -7.88
C GLY A 32 11.05 3.00 -6.49
N ILE A 33 9.97 3.75 -6.27
CA ILE A 33 9.63 4.33 -4.95
C ILE A 33 9.44 3.21 -3.91
N ASP A 34 8.68 2.17 -4.25
CA ASP A 34 8.42 1.04 -3.36
C ASP A 34 9.70 0.25 -3.04
N ALA A 35 10.55 0.01 -4.04
CA ALA A 35 11.83 -0.65 -3.83
C ALA A 35 12.75 0.15 -2.90
N LEU A 36 12.77 1.47 -3.05
CA LEU A 36 13.57 2.34 -2.20
C LEU A 36 13.02 2.39 -0.78
N ASN A 37 11.71 2.58 -0.61
CA ASN A 37 11.03 2.49 0.68
C ASN A 37 11.22 1.13 1.37
N GLY A 38 11.30 0.03 0.62
CA GLY A 38 11.62 -1.29 1.17
C GLY A 38 13.02 -1.38 1.79
N ARG A 39 13.98 -0.57 1.31
CA ARG A 39 15.38 -0.57 1.77
C ARG A 39 15.65 0.42 2.91
N ILE A 40 15.08 1.62 2.84
CA ILE A 40 15.42 2.73 3.75
C ILE A 40 14.37 2.99 4.83
N GLY A 41 13.19 2.37 4.72
CA GLY A 41 12.08 2.60 5.63
C GLY A 41 10.79 2.91 4.88
N ARG A 42 9.67 2.42 5.42
CA ARG A 42 8.36 2.61 4.81
C ARG A 42 7.99 4.10 4.83
N GLY A 43 7.65 4.65 3.67
CA GLY A 43 7.17 6.03 3.54
C GLY A 43 8.25 7.09 3.59
N THR A 44 9.54 6.72 3.48
CA THR A 44 10.64 7.68 3.43
C THR A 44 10.60 8.53 2.16
N ILE A 45 10.10 7.98 1.05
CA ILE A 45 9.91 8.67 -0.22
C ILE A 45 8.46 8.57 -0.65
N ALA A 46 7.89 9.72 -1.00
CA ALA A 46 6.54 9.84 -1.52
C ALA A 46 6.52 10.82 -2.71
N PRO A 47 5.56 10.67 -3.63
CA PRO A 47 5.36 11.65 -4.69
C PRO A 47 5.04 13.04 -4.12
N ALA A 48 5.64 14.10 -4.65
CA ALA A 48 5.36 15.48 -4.21
C ALA A 48 3.87 15.86 -4.33
N ALA A 49 3.15 15.25 -5.28
CA ALA A 49 1.71 15.42 -5.45
C ALA A 49 0.87 14.88 -4.27
N ALA A 50 1.45 14.04 -3.40
CA ALA A 50 0.80 13.58 -2.16
C ALA A 50 0.85 14.65 -1.04
N GLY A 51 1.54 15.77 -1.27
CA GLY A 51 1.79 16.80 -0.28
C GLY A 51 3.18 16.65 0.34
N ILE A 52 3.89 17.78 0.50
CA ILE A 52 5.26 17.82 1.02
C ILE A 52 5.28 17.72 2.54
N ARG A 53 4.27 18.28 3.21
CA ARG A 53 4.10 18.21 4.66
C ARG A 53 2.80 17.48 4.95
N GLN A 54 2.92 16.32 5.58
CA GLN A 54 1.77 15.60 6.12
C GLN A 54 1.78 15.82 7.63
N GLU A 55 0.94 16.73 8.12
CA GLU A 55 0.87 17.07 9.56
C GLU A 55 0.41 15.88 10.42
N TRP A 56 -0.36 14.98 9.83
CA TRP A 56 -0.97 13.85 10.53
C TRP A 56 -0.56 12.54 9.83
N VAL A 57 0.24 11.73 10.52
CA VAL A 57 0.67 10.41 10.06
C VAL A 57 0.10 9.35 10.99
N THR A 58 -0.45 8.28 10.42
CA THR A 58 -0.92 7.12 11.19
C THR A 58 0.27 6.44 11.86
N LYS A 59 0.32 6.51 13.20
CA LYS A 59 1.37 5.92 14.02
C LYS A 59 0.95 4.51 14.47
N PHE A 60 1.75 3.49 14.16
CA PHE A 60 1.45 2.09 14.45
C PHE A 60 2.16 1.54 15.70
N ASP A 61 2.71 2.41 16.56
CA ASP A 61 3.53 2.01 17.71
C ASP A 61 2.79 1.12 18.72
N MET A 62 1.46 1.26 18.80
CA MET A 62 0.61 0.48 19.71
C MET A 62 -0.19 -0.60 18.96
N ARG A 63 0.30 -1.11 17.83
CA ARG A 63 -0.42 -2.14 17.09
C ARG A 63 -0.43 -3.46 17.87
N SER A 64 -1.62 -4.00 18.13
CA SER A 64 -1.75 -5.35 18.66
C SER A 64 -1.17 -6.39 17.69
N PRO A 65 -0.72 -7.55 18.19
CA PRO A 65 -0.26 -8.62 17.32
C PRO A 65 -1.38 -9.10 16.40
N ARG A 66 -0.98 -9.57 15.22
CA ARG A 66 -1.83 -10.01 14.11
C ARG A 66 -2.38 -11.42 14.34
N TYR A 67 -3.13 -11.61 15.41
CA TYR A 67 -3.65 -12.92 15.81
C TYR A 67 -4.45 -13.64 14.73
N THR A 68 -5.12 -12.90 13.83
CA THR A 68 -5.97 -13.47 12.77
C THR A 68 -5.25 -13.73 11.45
N THR A 69 -4.07 -13.13 11.23
CA THR A 69 -3.36 -13.21 9.94
C THR A 69 -1.96 -13.79 10.07
N ARG A 70 -1.44 -13.99 11.29
CA ARG A 70 -0.14 -14.59 11.53
C ARG A 70 -0.15 -15.50 12.76
N ILE A 71 -0.14 -16.82 12.51
CA ILE A 71 -0.17 -17.86 13.55
C ILE A 71 1.00 -17.71 14.54
N GLY A 72 2.18 -17.29 14.07
CA GLY A 72 3.37 -17.09 14.92
C GLY A 72 3.25 -15.95 15.94
N GLU A 73 2.23 -15.11 15.85
CA GLU A 73 1.97 -14.02 16.81
C GLU A 73 0.96 -14.42 17.88
N LEU A 74 0.48 -15.67 17.90
CA LEU A 74 -0.43 -16.18 18.93
C LEU A 74 0.31 -16.37 20.28
N PRO A 75 -0.32 -16.03 21.43
CA PRO A 75 0.23 -16.32 22.75
C PRO A 75 0.44 -17.83 22.93
N ARG A 76 1.62 -18.22 23.41
CA ARG A 76 1.93 -19.61 23.77
C ARG A 76 1.73 -19.80 25.25
N VAL A 77 0.95 -20.81 25.64
CA VAL A 77 0.82 -21.23 27.03
C VAL A 77 1.84 -22.35 27.28
N THR A 78 2.68 -22.19 28.30
CA THR A 78 3.53 -23.25 28.86
C THR A 78 2.93 -23.70 30.19
N ALA A 79 2.86 -25.02 30.40
CA ALA A 79 2.39 -25.65 31.63
C ALA A 79 3.43 -25.59 32.75
#